data_AF-A0A9E3BIL4-F1
#
_entry.id   AF-A0A9E3BIL4-F1
#
_cell.length_a   1.000
_cell.length_b   1.000
_cell.length_c   1.000
_cell.angle_alpha   90.00
_cell.angle_beta   90.00
_cell.angle_gamma   90.00
#
_symmetry.space_group_name_H-M   'P 1'
#
loop_
_entity.id
_entity.type
_entity.pdbx_description
1 polymer ?
#
loop_
_entity_poly.entity_id
_entity_poly.type
_entity_poly.pdbx_seq_one_letter_code
_entity_poly.pdbx_strand_id
1 'polypeptide(L)' 'GPYLTDVSKSWNISDGDTNNFGHLSLKRAGDPREIVGAALFLASDASSFTTGSILRADGGIP' A
#
# COMPACT_ATOMS: atom_id res chain seq x y z
N GLY A 1 -3.16 0.50 2.80
CA GLY A 1 -2.28 0.04 3.90
C GLY A 1 -1.14 1.02 4.10
N PRO A 2 -0.09 0.67 4.85
CA PRO A 2 1.03 1.57 5.10
C PRO A 2 1.92 1.74 3.85
N TYR A 3 2.27 3.00 3.54
CA TYR A 3 3.21 3.38 2.49
C TYR A 3 4.31 4.27 3.07
N LEU A 4 5.56 4.06 2.64
CA LEU A 4 6.73 4.80 3.12
C LEU A 4 6.88 6.13 2.37
N THR A 5 6.05 7.11 2.73
CA THR A 5 6.14 8.48 2.21
C THR A 5 7.13 9.32 3.02
N ASP A 6 7.22 10.61 2.72
CA ASP A 6 7.95 11.58 3.55
C ASP A 6 7.42 11.64 4.99
N VAL A 7 6.10 11.53 5.18
CA VAL A 7 5.46 11.48 6.51
C VAL A 7 5.93 10.28 7.33
N SER A 8 6.21 9.13 6.71
CA SER A 8 6.63 7.94 7.46
C SER A 8 8.04 8.07 8.07
N LYS A 9 8.82 9.10 7.69
CA LYS A 9 10.13 9.37 8.29
C LYS A 9 10.05 9.72 9.77
N SER A 10 8.89 10.18 10.24
CA SER A 10 8.65 10.46 11.66
C SER A 10 8.09 9.26 12.43
N TRP A 11 7.98 8.09 11.79
CA TRP A 11 7.55 6.87 12.47
C TRP A 11 8.77 6.14 13.04
N ASN A 12 8.63 5.62 14.25
CA ASN A 12 9.66 4.84 14.94
C ASN A 12 9.72 3.38 14.40
N ILE A 13 10.02 3.22 13.11
CA ILE A 13 9.96 1.93 12.38
C ILE A 13 11.16 1.01 12.70
N SER A 14 12.18 1.49 13.41
CA SER A 14 13.41 0.74 13.68
C SER A 14 13.79 0.69 15.17
N ASP A 15 12.92 1.17 16.06
CA ASP A 15 13.24 1.35 17.48
C ASP A 15 12.99 0.09 18.34
N GLY A 16 12.71 -1.06 17.72
CA GLY A 16 12.48 -2.33 18.42
C GLY A 16 12.83 -3.56 17.59
N ASP A 17 13.00 -4.70 18.27
CA ASP A 17 13.43 -5.98 17.66
C ASP A 17 12.36 -6.63 16.76
N THR A 18 11.13 -6.11 16.75
CA THR A 18 9.99 -6.67 16.02
C THR A 18 9.74 -5.96 14.70
N ASN A 19 9.48 -6.73 13.63
CA ASN A 19 9.03 -6.16 12.36
C ASN A 19 7.65 -5.48 12.53
N ASN A 20 7.61 -4.15 12.46
CA ASN A 20 6.40 -3.33 12.55
C ASN A 20 5.30 -3.72 11.55
N PHE A 21 5.67 -4.34 10.43
CA PHE A 21 4.75 -4.78 9.39
C PHE A 21 4.49 -6.29 9.40
N GLY A 22 4.94 -7.01 10.43
CA GLY A 22 4.84 -8.47 10.50
C GLY A 22 3.40 -9.01 10.46
N HIS A 23 2.40 -8.18 10.76
CA HIS A 23 0.98 -8.49 10.66
C HIS A 23 0.42 -8.43 9.23
N LEU A 24 1.17 -7.87 8.26
CA LEU A 24 0.82 -7.85 6.85
C LEU A 24 1.33 -9.11 6.15
N SER A 25 0.58 -9.61 5.17
CA SER A 25 1.01 -10.77 4.36
C SER A 25 2.38 -10.55 3.70
N LEU A 26 2.66 -9.34 3.20
CA LEU A 26 3.95 -8.98 2.59
C LEU A 26 5.05 -8.64 3.62
N LYS A 27 4.73 -8.52 4.91
CA LYS A 27 5.68 -8.21 5.99
C LYS A 27 6.51 -6.94 5.77
N ARG A 28 5.99 -5.99 4.97
CA ARG A 28 6.60 -4.69 4.68
C ARG A 28 5.53 -3.65 4.36
N ALA A 29 5.87 -2.38 4.53
CA ALA A 29 5.12 -1.29 3.93
C ALA A 29 5.35 -1.20 2.40
N GLY A 30 4.44 -0.54 1.71
CA GLY A 30 4.55 -0.24 0.28
C GLY A 30 5.50 0.92 0.01
N ASP A 31 6.17 0.88 -1.15
CA ASP A 31 6.78 2.06 -1.77
C ASP A 31 5.66 2.90 -2.42
N PRO A 32 5.63 4.23 -2.26
CA PRO A 32 4.58 5.07 -2.83
C PRO A 32 4.34 4.89 -4.33
N ARG A 33 5.35 4.46 -5.10
CA ARG A 33 5.20 4.20 -6.55
C ARG A 33 4.34 2.97 -6.84
N GLU A 34 4.17 2.06 -5.90
CA GLU A 34 3.39 0.82 -6.07
C GLU A 34 1.87 1.09 -6.15
N ILE A 35 1.36 2.23 -5.65
CA ILE A 35 -0.08 2.57 -5.78
C ILE A 35 -0.44 3.10 -7.18
N VAL A 36 0.54 3.60 -7.93
CA VAL A 36 0.31 4.32 -9.19
C VAL A 36 -0.38 3.43 -10.23
N GLY A 37 0.02 2.15 -10.31
CA GLY A 37 -0.61 1.20 -11.24
C GLY A 37 -2.10 0.98 -10.95
N ALA A 38 -2.48 0.89 -9.67
CA ALA A 38 -3.88 0.73 -9.28
C ALA A 38 -4.70 1.99 -9.62
N ALA A 39 -4.15 3.18 -9.37
CA ALA A 39 -4.78 4.44 -9.73
C ALA A 39 -4.92 4.61 -11.25
N LEU A 40 -3.87 4.31 -12.01
CA LEU A 40 -3.89 4.37 -13.48
C LEU A 40 -4.87 3.38 -14.08
N PHE A 41 -4.94 2.14 -13.56
CA PHE A 41 -5.92 1.16 -13.99
C PHE A 41 -7.34 1.75 -13.87
N LEU A 42 -7.72 2.23 -12.69
CA LEU A 42 -9.05 2.79 -12.41
C LEU A 42 -9.36 4.09 -13.17
N ALA A 43 -8.35 4.87 -13.53
CA ALA A 43 -8.50 6.14 -14.24
C ALA A 43 -8.46 5.99 -15.77
N SER A 44 -8.18 4.79 -16.29
CA SER A 44 -7.98 4.55 -17.72
C SER A 44 -9.08 3.71 -18.35
N ASP A 45 -9.09 3.63 -19.67
CA ASP A 45 -10.01 2.76 -20.43
C ASP A 45 -9.81 1.26 -20.12
N ALA A 46 -8.68 0.88 -19.50
CA ALA A 46 -8.44 -0.50 -19.06
C ALA A 46 -9.47 -0.99 -18.04
N SER A 47 -10.15 -0.08 -17.34
CA SER A 47 -11.22 -0.40 -16.38
C SER A 47 -12.61 -0.01 -16.87
N SER A 48 -12.85 0.07 -18.20
CA SER A 48 -14.12 0.53 -18.79
C SER A 48 -15.39 -0.20 -18.34
N PHE A 49 -15.27 -1.42 -17.80
CA PHE A 49 -16.39 -2.19 -17.23
C PHE A 49 -16.28 -2.42 -15.70
N THR A 50 -15.38 -1.70 -15.03
CA THR A 50 -15.22 -1.76 -13.56
C THR A 50 -15.70 -0.45 -12.95
N THR A 51 -16.76 -0.50 -12.16
CA THR A 51 -17.32 0.66 -11.44
C THR A 51 -17.84 0.26 -10.08
N GLY A 52 -17.80 1.17 -9.10
CA GLY A 52 -18.25 0.92 -7.73
C GLY A 52 -17.39 -0.06 -6.93
N SER A 53 -16.26 -0.51 -7.48
CA SER A 53 -15.37 -1.49 -6.85
C SER A 53 -14.24 -0.83 -6.06
N ILE A 54 -13.78 -1.52 -5.02
CA ILE A 54 -12.62 -1.11 -4.21
C ILE A 54 -11.43 -2.02 -4.54
N LEU A 55 -10.34 -1.43 -5.05
CA LEU A 55 -9.07 -2.12 -5.25
C LEU A 55 -8.11 -1.81 -4.09
N ARG A 56 -7.84 -2.80 -3.22
CA ARG A 56 -6.92 -2.64 -2.10
C ARG A 56 -5.48 -2.88 -2.53
N ALA A 57 -4.63 -1.86 -2.37
CA ALA A 57 -3.18 -1.98 -2.41
C ALA A 57 -2.64 -1.70 -1.00
N ASP A 58 -2.52 -2.76 -0.19
CA ASP A 58 -2.25 -2.61 1.24
C ASP A 58 -1.22 -3.59 1.82
N GLY A 59 -0.63 -4.43 0.98
CA GLY A 59 0.34 -5.44 1.41
C GLY A 59 -0.28 -6.65 2.11
N GLY A 60 -1.60 -6.79 2.06
CA GLY A 60 -2.35 -7.89 2.66
C GLY A 60 -2.68 -7.65 4.12
N ILE A 61 -3.48 -6.62 4.39
CA ILE A 61 -4.12 -6.42 5.70
C ILE A 61 -5.22 -7.49 5.87
N PRO A 62 -5.16 -8.35 6.92
CA PRO A 62 -6.18 -9.36 7.21
C PRO A 62 -7.60 -8.81 7.32
#